data_AF-A0A2D9F1D3-F1
#
_entry.id   AF-A0A2D9F1D3-F1
#
_cell.length_a   1.000
_cell.length_b   1.000
_cell.length_c   1.000
_cell.angle_alpha   90.00
_cell.angle_beta   90.00
_cell.angle_gamma   90.00
#
_symmetry.space_group_name_H-M   'P 1'
#
loop_
_entity.id
_entity.type
_entity.pdbx_description
1 polymer ?
#
loop_
_entity_poly.entity_id
_entity_poly.type
_entity_poly.pdbx_seq_one_letter_code
_entity_poly.pdbx_strand_id
1 'polypeptide(L)' 'MFPGINTAIKSEWMGFRPTLPDSLPVIGPSAKAPGLIHAFGHQHVGLTCGPATARIVAGLLKGETPNTDISAFRPDRF' A
#
# COMPACT_ATOMS: atom_id res chain seq x y z
N MET A 1 -22.90 23.21 2.36
CA MET A 1 -22.52 22.36 1.21
C MET A 1 -23.59 21.27 1.12
N PHE A 2 -24.44 21.29 0.09
CA PHE A 2 -25.63 20.43 -0.16
C PHE A 2 -26.90 20.66 0.71
N PRO A 3 -27.69 21.73 0.46
CA PRO A 3 -29.01 21.88 1.06
C PRO A 3 -29.98 20.79 0.57
N GLY A 4 -30.80 20.23 1.47
CA GLY A 4 -31.81 19.22 1.14
C GLY A 4 -31.32 17.76 1.14
N ILE A 5 -30.07 17.49 1.53
CA ILE A 5 -29.59 16.12 1.69
C ILE A 5 -30.26 15.44 2.89
N ASN A 6 -30.71 14.19 2.72
CA ASN A 6 -31.22 13.39 3.83
C ASN A 6 -30.04 12.89 4.67
N THR A 7 -29.99 13.28 5.94
CA THR A 7 -28.90 12.97 6.88
C THR A 7 -29.18 11.74 7.75
N ALA A 8 -30.24 10.98 7.50
CA ALA A 8 -30.52 9.75 8.24
C ALA A 8 -29.44 8.69 7.99
N ILE A 9 -28.74 8.30 9.06
CA ILE A 9 -27.69 7.26 9.01
C ILE A 9 -28.35 5.89 8.83
N LYS A 10 -27.96 5.15 7.78
CA LYS A 10 -28.47 3.80 7.50
C LYS A 10 -27.62 2.69 8.13
N SER A 11 -26.31 2.90 8.23
CA SER A 11 -25.36 1.98 8.82
C SER A 11 -24.05 2.70 9.14
N GLU A 12 -23.31 2.16 10.10
CA GLU A 12 -21.98 2.60 10.47
C GLU A 12 -21.02 1.41 10.37
N TRP A 13 -19.80 1.67 9.92
CA TRP A 13 -18.75 0.65 9.84
C TRP A 13 -17.38 1.28 10.08
N MET A 14 -16.41 0.45 10.48
CA MET A 14 -15.03 0.85 10.72
C MET A 14 -14.07 -0.16 10.10
N GLY A 15 -12.96 0.34 9.56
CA GLY A 15 -11.82 -0.48 9.13
C GLY A 15 -10.50 0.17 9.52
N PHE A 16 -9.51 -0.66 9.81
CA PHE A 16 -8.15 -0.20 10.11
C PHE A 16 -7.44 0.32 8.86
N ARG A 17 -6.70 1.41 9.01
CA ARG A 17 -5.76 1.89 7.99
C ARG A 17 -4.36 1.38 8.35
N PRO A 18 -3.72 0.58 7.49
CA PRO A 18 -2.40 0.06 7.79
C PRO A 18 -1.34 1.16 7.65
N THR A 19 -1.16 1.95 8.72
CA THR A 19 -0.33 3.17 8.71
C THR A 19 1.09 3.00 9.22
N LEU A 20 2.04 3.56 8.46
CA LEU A 20 3.45 3.65 8.83
C LEU A 20 3.83 5.10 9.16
N PRO A 21 4.89 5.33 9.98
CA PRO A 21 5.24 6.66 10.49
C PRO A 21 5.51 7.71 9.40
N ASP A 22 5.94 7.28 8.22
CA ASP A 22 6.26 8.14 7.08
C ASP A 22 5.12 8.23 6.03
N SER A 23 3.98 7.58 6.29
CA SER A 23 2.83 7.50 5.38
C SER A 23 3.10 6.83 4.03
N LEU A 24 4.24 6.16 3.85
CA LEU A 24 4.59 5.42 2.63
C LEU A 24 4.35 3.91 2.81
N PRO A 25 4.02 3.16 1.75
CA PRO A 25 3.92 1.71 1.85
C PRO A 25 5.31 1.06 2.03
N VAL A 26 5.32 -0.18 2.50
CA VAL A 26 6.48 -1.06 2.45
C VAL A 26 6.34 -1.99 1.25
N ILE A 27 7.28 -1.89 0.31
CA ILE A 27 7.36 -2.70 -0.90
C ILE A 27 8.81 -3.16 -1.09
N GLY A 28 9.05 -4.46 -1.15
CA GLY A 28 10.38 -4.99 -1.45
C GLY A 28 10.69 -6.33 -0.79
N PRO A 29 11.85 -6.94 -1.12
CA PRO A 29 12.24 -8.23 -0.59
C PRO A 29 12.54 -8.19 0.91
N SER A 30 12.27 -9.30 1.59
CA SER A 30 12.67 -9.48 2.97
C SER A 30 14.17 -9.76 3.08
N ALA A 31 14.85 -9.02 3.95
CA ALA A 31 16.24 -9.32 4.31
C ALA A 31 16.38 -10.61 5.15
N LYS A 32 15.29 -11.07 5.79
CA LYS A 32 15.30 -12.20 6.73
C LYS A 32 14.80 -13.51 6.13
N ALA A 33 14.04 -13.44 5.03
CA ALA A 33 13.40 -14.61 4.44
C ALA A 33 13.53 -14.56 2.90
N PRO A 34 14.42 -15.37 2.31
CA PRO A 34 14.56 -15.45 0.86
C PRO A 34 13.23 -15.80 0.18
N GLY A 35 12.90 -15.12 -0.90
CA GLY A 35 11.65 -15.32 -1.65
C GLY A 35 10.40 -14.65 -1.06
N LEU A 36 10.49 -14.02 0.12
CA LEU A 36 9.40 -13.25 0.70
C LEU A 36 9.44 -11.79 0.20
N ILE A 37 8.30 -11.28 -0.30
CA ILE A 37 8.12 -9.88 -0.67
C ILE A 37 7.12 -9.22 0.29
N HIS A 38 7.48 -8.06 0.84
CA HIS A 38 6.57 -7.19 1.57
C HIS A 38 5.80 -6.29 0.59
N ALA A 39 4.51 -6.10 0.83
CA ALA A 39 3.62 -5.23 0.03
C ALA A 39 2.41 -4.79 0.87
N PHE A 40 2.62 -3.86 1.81
CA PHE A 40 1.58 -3.37 2.72
C PHE A 40 1.76 -1.88 3.01
N GLY A 41 0.84 -1.27 3.77
CA GLY A 41 1.05 0.08 4.29
C GLY A 41 0.43 1.22 3.47
N HIS A 42 -0.55 0.96 2.61
CA HIS A 42 -1.07 1.97 1.65
C HIS A 42 -2.18 2.89 2.17
N GLN A 43 -2.48 2.89 3.47
CA GLN A 43 -3.43 3.83 4.07
C GLN A 43 -4.81 3.83 3.43
N HIS A 44 -5.37 5.03 3.25
CA HIS A 44 -6.63 5.26 2.58
C HIS A 44 -6.52 5.20 1.04
N VAL A 45 -5.31 5.16 0.49
CA VAL A 45 -5.07 5.11 -0.97
C VAL A 45 -4.79 3.69 -1.49
N GLY A 46 -4.90 2.67 -0.65
CA GLY A 46 -4.61 1.28 -1.02
C GLY A 46 -5.43 0.76 -2.20
N LEU A 47 -6.70 1.15 -2.33
CA LEU A 47 -7.52 0.76 -3.47
C LEU A 47 -6.97 1.34 -4.79
N THR A 48 -6.51 2.59 -4.75
CA THR A 48 -5.96 3.29 -5.92
C THR A 48 -4.55 2.81 -6.26
N CYS A 49 -3.70 2.61 -5.26
CA CYS A 49 -2.28 2.25 -5.44
C CYS A 49 -2.03 0.74 -5.56
N GLY A 50 -3.01 -0.10 -5.24
CA GLY A 50 -2.93 -1.56 -5.30
C GLY A 50 -2.44 -2.10 -6.65
N PRO A 51 -3.03 -1.68 -7.79
CA PRO A 51 -2.60 -2.14 -9.11
C PRO A 51 -1.14 -1.79 -9.45
N ALA A 52 -0.69 -0.59 -9.07
CA ALA A 52 0.71 -0.18 -9.28
C ALA A 52 1.66 -1.04 -8.44
N THR A 53 1.31 -1.29 -7.17
CA THR A 53 2.07 -2.16 -6.27
C THR A 53 2.14 -3.59 -6.82
N ALA A 54 1.03 -4.13 -7.33
CA ALA A 54 0.99 -5.47 -7.90
C ALA A 54 1.94 -5.61 -9.09
N ARG A 55 2.04 -4.59 -9.96
CA ARG A 55 3.01 -4.59 -11.07
C ARG A 55 4.45 -4.62 -10.58
N ILE A 56 4.78 -3.83 -9.55
CA ILE A 56 6.11 -3.83 -8.93
C ILE A 56 6.44 -5.21 -8.35
N VAL A 57 5.53 -5.76 -7.53
CA VAL A 57 5.70 -7.07 -6.88
C VAL A 57 5.86 -8.18 -7.92
N ALA A 58 5.07 -8.17 -9.00
CA ALA A 58 5.19 -9.16 -10.07
C ALA A 58 6.55 -9.12 -10.77
N GLY A 59 7.11 -7.91 -10.99
CA GLY A 59 8.47 -7.76 -11.54
C GLY A 59 9.53 -8.28 -10.57
N LEU A 60 9.44 -7.92 -9.28
CA LEU A 60 10.37 -8.38 -8.25
C LEU A 60 10.39 -9.93 -8.14
N LEU A 61 9.23 -10.58 -8.22
CA LEU A 61 9.12 -12.04 -8.20
C LEU A 61 9.78 -12.72 -9.41
N LYS A 62 9.90 -12.02 -10.53
CA LYS A 62 10.59 -12.49 -11.74
C LYS A 62 12.09 -12.14 -11.75
N GLY A 63 12.59 -11.43 -10.74
CA GLY A 63 13.95 -10.89 -10.73
C GLY A 63 14.13 -9.69 -11.66
N GLU A 64 13.05 -9.05 -12.09
CA GLU A 64 13.09 -7.86 -12.94
C GLU A 64 13.36 -6.61 -12.09
N THR A 65 14.00 -5.61 -12.69
CA THR A 65 14.13 -4.28 -12.07
C THR A 65 12.85 -3.48 -12.34
N PRO A 66 12.17 -2.94 -11.31
CA PRO A 66 11.02 -2.07 -11.52
C PRO A 66 11.38 -0.86 -12.40
N ASN A 67 10.45 -0.43 -13.24
CA ASN A 67 10.64 0.73 -14.13
C ASN A 67 10.53 2.10 -13.42
N THR A 68 10.52 2.09 -12.08
CA THR A 68 10.43 3.28 -11.24
C THR A 68 11.32 3.07 -10.01
N ASP A 69 11.84 4.15 -9.43
CA ASP A 69 12.59 4.05 -8.18
C ASP A 69 11.63 3.74 -7.03
N ILE A 70 11.89 2.63 -6.34
CA ILE A 70 11.14 2.16 -5.17
C ILE A 70 11.96 2.22 -3.88
N SER A 71 13.12 2.89 -3.89
CA SER A 71 14.03 3.01 -2.74
C SER A 71 13.33 3.53 -1.48
N ALA A 72 12.42 4.50 -1.63
CA ALA A 72 11.63 5.06 -0.54
C ALA A 72 10.64 4.08 0.11
N PHE A 73 10.32 2.96 -0.57
CA PHE A 73 9.37 1.96 -0.06
C PHE A 73 10.05 0.77 0.59
N ARG A 74 11.39 0.73 0.63
CA ARG A 74 12.10 -0.48 1.07
C ARG A 74 11.72 -0.87 2.51
N PRO A 75 11.70 -2.18 2.82
CA PRO A 75 11.42 -2.68 4.17
C PRO A 75 12.46 -2.31 5.23
N ASP A 76 13.68 -1.95 4.83
CA ASP A 76 14.83 -1.64 5.69
C ASP A 76 15.05 -0.13 5.90
N ARG A 77 14.02 0.70 5.63
CA ARG A 77 14.10 2.16 5.80
C ARG A 77 13.85 2.65 7.24
N PHE A 78 13.60 1.73 8.18
CA PHE A 78 13.35 1.98 9.60
C PHE A 78 14.34 1.22 10.47
#